data_AF-A0A852T6T4-F1
#
_entry.id   AF-A0A852T6T4-F1
#
_cell.length_a   1.000
_cell.length_b   1.000
_cell.length_c   1.000
_cell.angle_alpha   90.00
_cell.angle_beta   90.00
_cell.angle_gamma   90.00
#
_symmetry.space_group_name_H-M   'P 1'
#
loop_
_entity.id
_entity.type
_entity.pdbx_description
1 polymer ?
#
loop_
_entity_poly.entity_id
_entity_poly.type
_entity_poly.pdbx_seq_one_letter_code
_entity_poly.pdbx_strand_id
1 'polypeptide(L)'
;MAFYLGFNSTLGHIPLLLIAAVGVAVNEEILFRGILLRAILPFGKAVAIIVPSLLFGTAHLGNIFVGGDVTYALFQFGWTSFAGMALTAMVLANKSLLPAILFHFVLDAVEYGTTGAYGVHSTEYSLKWLSIFLLLNLAFLLYSLIILKKSKNQQINHTVTPL
;
A
#
# COMPACT_ATOMS: atom_id res chain seq x y z
N MET A 1 -2.34 2.77 33.50
CA MET A 1 -3.73 2.30 33.34
C MET A 1 -3.77 1.51 32.03
N ALA A 2 -3.66 0.19 32.08
CA ALA A 2 -3.76 -0.66 30.89
C ALA A 2 -5.23 -1.05 30.71
N PHE A 3 -5.83 -0.71 29.57
CA PHE A 3 -7.12 -1.25 29.19
C PHE A 3 -6.93 -2.74 28.85
N TYR A 4 -7.11 -3.61 29.84
CA TYR A 4 -7.22 -5.04 29.64
C TYR A 4 -8.65 -5.36 29.20
N LEU A 5 -8.90 -5.39 27.89
CA LEU A 5 -10.10 -6.00 27.30
C LEU A 5 -10.11 -7.55 27.43
N GLY A 6 -9.49 -8.11 28.47
CA GLY A 6 -9.65 -9.53 28.82
C GLY A 6 -8.95 -10.55 27.91
N PHE A 7 -8.08 -10.15 26.98
CA PHE A 7 -7.33 -11.12 26.16
C PHE A 7 -5.91 -11.30 26.71
N ASN A 8 -5.69 -12.31 27.55
CA ASN A 8 -4.36 -12.74 27.94
C ASN A 8 -4.00 -14.10 27.33
N SER A 9 -3.35 -14.05 26.17
CA SER A 9 -2.37 -15.01 25.64
C SER A 9 -2.05 -14.57 24.21
N THR A 10 -0.81 -14.75 23.79
CA THR A 10 -0.19 -14.29 22.53
C THR A 10 -0.97 -14.59 21.25
N LEU A 11 -1.96 -15.48 21.27
CA LEU A 11 -2.82 -15.85 20.14
C LEU A 11 -4.15 -15.08 20.07
N GLY A 12 -4.64 -14.52 21.19
CA GLY A 12 -5.94 -13.84 21.26
C GLY A 12 -6.00 -12.50 20.50
N HIS A 13 -4.84 -11.90 20.23
CA HIS A 13 -4.74 -10.62 19.50
C HIS A 13 -4.70 -10.81 17.97
N ILE A 14 -4.36 -12.01 17.48
CA ILE A 14 -4.25 -12.28 16.04
C ILE A 14 -5.55 -11.97 15.29
N PRO A 15 -6.74 -12.41 15.75
CA PRO A 15 -8.00 -12.05 15.08
C PRO A 15 -8.22 -10.54 15.01
N LEU A 16 -7.89 -9.81 16.08
CA LEU A 16 -8.01 -8.35 16.12
C LEU A 16 -7.04 -7.67 15.14
N LEU A 17 -5.80 -8.15 15.04
CA LEU A 17 -4.81 -7.65 14.09
C LEU A 17 -5.22 -7.94 12.64
N LEU A 18 -5.81 -9.10 12.36
CA LEU A 18 -6.36 -9.39 11.03
C LEU A 18 -7.55 -8.49 10.68
N ILE A 19 -8.42 -8.21 11.65
CA ILE A 19 -9.52 -7.24 11.49
C ILE A 19 -8.98 -5.83 11.24
N ALA A 20 -7.94 -5.42 11.97
CA ALA A 20 -7.27 -4.14 11.75
C ALA A 20 -6.66 -4.07 10.34
N ALA A 21 -5.90 -5.10 9.93
CA ALA A 21 -5.25 -5.16 8.62
C ALA A 21 -6.26 -5.07 7.46
N VAL A 22 -7.39 -5.80 7.55
CA VAL A 22 -8.41 -5.72 6.49
C VAL A 22 -9.11 -4.36 6.49
N GLY A 23 -9.36 -3.78 7.67
CA GLY A 23 -9.96 -2.47 7.82
C GLY A 23 -9.09 -1.36 7.22
N VAL A 24 -7.79 -1.37 7.52
CA VAL A 24 -6.80 -0.44 6.98
C VAL A 24 -6.71 -0.59 5.46
N ALA A 25 -6.45 -1.80 4.96
CA ALA A 25 -6.33 -2.07 3.53
C ALA A 25 -7.57 -1.63 2.74
N VAL A 26 -8.78 -1.95 3.23
CA VAL A 26 -10.03 -1.54 2.56
C VAL A 26 -10.17 -0.02 2.57
N ASN A 27 -9.99 0.63 3.73
CA ASN A 27 -10.14 2.08 3.87
C ASN A 27 -9.17 2.83 2.94
N GLU A 28 -7.89 2.46 2.99
CA GLU A 28 -6.85 3.16 2.26
C GLU A 28 -6.97 2.94 0.74
N GLU A 29 -7.23 1.71 0.30
CA GLU A 29 -7.40 1.45 -1.14
C GLU A 29 -8.66 2.12 -1.70
N ILE A 30 -9.77 2.16 -0.96
CA ILE A 30 -10.96 2.90 -1.37
C ILE A 30 -10.66 4.39 -1.48
N LEU A 31 -10.01 4.98 -0.48
CA LEU A 31 -9.71 6.42 -0.48
C LEU A 31 -8.75 6.80 -1.62
N PHE A 32 -7.61 6.13 -1.71
CA PHE A 32 -6.54 6.54 -2.62
C PHE A 32 -6.75 6.03 -4.05
N ARG A 33 -7.20 4.79 -4.24
CA ARG A 33 -7.29 4.13 -5.56
C ARG A 33 -8.73 4.05 -6.05
N GLY A 34 -9.71 4.12 -5.15
CA GLY A 34 -11.12 4.27 -5.49
C GLY A 34 -11.50 5.72 -5.79
N ILE A 35 -11.34 6.61 -4.82
CA ILE A 35 -11.84 8.00 -4.89
C ILE A 35 -10.80 8.93 -5.52
N LEU A 36 -9.62 9.07 -4.90
CA LEU A 36 -8.63 10.07 -5.29
C LEU A 36 -8.05 9.81 -6.69
N LEU A 37 -7.72 8.55 -7.01
CA LEU A 37 -7.32 8.15 -8.37
C LEU A 37 -8.33 8.62 -9.43
N ARG A 38 -9.64 8.39 -9.22
CA ARG A 38 -10.68 8.76 -10.18
C ARG A 38 -10.83 10.28 -10.29
N ALA A 39 -10.69 11.00 -9.18
CA ALA A 39 -10.72 12.46 -9.17
C ALA A 39 -9.55 13.07 -9.94
N ILE A 40 -8.36 12.45 -9.89
CA ILE A 40 -7.15 12.96 -10.56
C ILE A 40 -7.00 12.44 -12.00
N LEU A 41 -7.65 11.34 -12.37
CA LEU A 41 -7.56 10.73 -13.71
C LEU A 41 -7.78 11.70 -14.89
N PRO A 42 -8.72 12.68 -14.83
CA PRO A 42 -8.91 13.67 -15.88
C PRO A 42 -7.68 14.55 -16.18
N PHE A 43 -6.78 14.73 -15.20
CA PHE A 43 -5.55 15.53 -15.35
C PHE A 43 -4.40 14.74 -15.98
N GLY A 44 -4.61 13.47 -16.30
CA GLY A 44 -3.67 12.61 -17.00
C GLY A 44 -3.26 11.38 -16.21
N LYS A 45 -3.10 10.26 -16.91
CA LYS A 45 -2.82 8.95 -16.31
C LYS A 45 -1.54 8.95 -15.44
N ALA A 46 -0.47 9.60 -15.88
CA ALA A 46 0.77 9.66 -15.11
C ALA A 46 0.59 10.44 -13.80
N VAL A 47 -0.09 11.59 -13.86
CA VAL A 47 -0.42 12.42 -12.68
C VAL A 47 -1.28 11.62 -11.70
N ALA A 48 -2.28 10.91 -12.21
CA ALA A 48 -3.19 10.10 -11.41
C ALA A 48 -2.53 8.87 -10.77
N ILE A 49 -1.41 8.37 -11.33
CA ILE A 49 -0.59 7.33 -10.69
C ILE A 49 0.29 7.95 -9.60
N ILE A 50 0.93 9.08 -9.89
CA ILE A 50 1.98 9.66 -9.04
C ILE A 50 1.38 10.39 -7.83
N VAL A 51 0.44 11.31 -8.05
CA VAL A 51 -0.01 12.25 -7.00
C VAL A 51 -0.72 11.54 -5.83
N PRO A 52 -1.73 10.68 -6.04
CA PRO A 52 -2.36 9.95 -4.94
C PRO A 52 -1.37 9.07 -4.18
N SER A 53 -0.38 8.51 -4.88
CA SER A 53 0.62 7.62 -4.27
C SER A 53 1.65 8.37 -3.43
N LEU A 54 2.07 9.56 -3.86
CA LEU A 54 2.93 10.42 -3.03
C LEU A 54 2.16 10.96 -1.81
N LEU A 55 0.87 11.28 -1.96
CA LEU A 55 0.03 11.65 -0.82
C LEU A 55 -0.13 10.49 0.16
N PHE A 56 -0.29 9.26 -0.35
CA PHE A 56 -0.31 8.05 0.47
C PHE A 56 0.97 7.88 1.27
N GLY A 57 2.14 8.00 0.64
CA GLY A 57 3.40 7.95 1.36
C GLY A 57 3.57 9.11 2.34
N THR A 58 3.12 10.31 1.98
CA THR A 58 3.17 11.49 2.85
C THR A 58 2.34 11.30 4.12
N ALA A 59 1.18 10.64 4.02
CA ALA A 59 0.34 10.35 5.20
C ALA A 59 1.11 9.56 6.27
N HIS A 60 2.03 8.68 5.85
CA HIS A 60 2.86 7.89 6.77
C HIS A 60 3.95 8.70 7.49
N LEU A 61 4.37 9.85 6.95
CA LEU A 61 5.25 10.78 7.68
C LEU A 61 4.57 11.33 8.94
N GLY A 62 3.23 11.27 9.01
CA GLY A 62 2.44 11.57 10.20
C GLY A 62 2.88 10.77 11.43
N ASN A 63 3.42 9.57 11.22
CA ASN A 63 3.90 8.68 12.29
C ASN A 63 5.01 9.32 13.14
N ILE A 64 5.80 10.23 12.57
CA ILE A 64 6.84 10.97 13.30
C ILE A 64 6.23 11.78 14.44
N PHE A 65 5.07 12.42 14.21
CA PHE A 65 4.43 13.31 15.19
C PHE A 65 3.74 12.57 16.34
N VAL A 66 3.58 11.26 16.22
CA VAL A 66 2.96 10.39 17.24
C VAL A 66 3.96 9.43 17.88
N GLY A 67 5.27 9.71 17.73
CA GLY A 67 6.36 8.99 18.41
C GLY A 67 7.03 7.88 17.59
N GLY A 68 6.79 7.83 16.28
CA GLY A 68 7.45 6.89 15.38
C GLY A 68 8.92 7.23 15.12
N ASP A 69 9.72 6.22 14.79
CA ASP A 69 11.11 6.41 14.38
C ASP A 69 11.19 7.21 13.07
N VAL A 70 12.03 8.25 13.07
CA VAL A 70 12.18 9.17 11.93
C VAL A 70 12.78 8.44 10.73
N THR A 71 13.78 7.59 10.96
CA THR A 71 14.44 6.86 9.87
C THR A 71 13.46 5.90 9.21
N TYR A 72 12.75 5.11 10.01
CA TYR A 72 11.70 4.22 9.56
C TYR A 72 10.63 4.98 8.77
N ALA A 73 10.11 6.09 9.29
CA ALA A 73 9.07 6.88 8.63
C ALA A 73 9.52 7.45 7.27
N LEU A 74 10.77 7.89 7.14
CA LEU A 74 11.33 8.36 5.86
C LEU A 74 11.43 7.26 4.81
N PHE A 75 11.90 6.07 5.22
CA PHE A 75 11.86 4.92 4.31
C PHE A 75 10.41 4.50 4.03
N GLN A 76 9.51 4.61 5.02
CA GLN A 76 8.09 4.27 4.89
C GLN A 76 7.42 5.11 3.84
N PHE A 77 7.64 6.42 3.87
CA PHE A 77 7.25 7.33 2.79
C PHE A 77 7.72 6.82 1.42
N GLY A 78 8.98 6.40 1.30
CA GLY A 78 9.55 5.90 0.04
C GLY A 78 8.86 4.63 -0.46
N TRP A 79 8.83 3.57 0.37
CA TRP A 79 8.31 2.27 -0.09
C TRP A 79 6.78 2.30 -0.26
N THR A 80 6.04 3.03 0.57
CA THR A 80 4.58 3.18 0.40
C THR A 80 4.23 4.05 -0.80
N SER A 81 5.06 5.04 -1.16
CA SER A 81 4.92 5.77 -2.43
C SER A 81 5.08 4.85 -3.63
N PHE A 82 6.13 4.01 -3.64
CA PHE A 82 6.34 3.04 -4.73
C PHE A 82 5.26 1.97 -4.79
N ALA A 83 4.90 1.38 -3.65
CA ALA A 83 3.79 0.43 -3.53
C ALA A 83 2.49 1.06 -4.03
N GLY A 84 2.21 2.30 -3.64
CA GLY A 84 1.02 3.02 -4.05
C GLY A 84 0.92 3.23 -5.57
N MET A 85 2.05 3.56 -6.20
CA MET A 85 2.11 3.67 -7.66
C MET A 85 1.92 2.29 -8.32
N ALA A 86 2.51 1.23 -7.74
CA ALA A 86 2.40 -0.14 -8.24
C ALA A 86 0.95 -0.64 -8.19
N LEU A 87 0.30 -0.47 -7.04
CA LEU A 87 -1.10 -0.85 -6.83
C LEU A 87 -2.04 -0.04 -7.73
N THR A 88 -1.78 1.26 -7.89
CA THR A 88 -2.55 2.09 -8.84
C THR A 88 -2.41 1.57 -10.27
N ALA A 89 -1.20 1.22 -10.70
CA ALA A 89 -0.97 0.64 -12.01
C ALA A 89 -1.71 -0.70 -12.18
N MET A 90 -1.73 -1.56 -11.15
CA MET A 90 -2.50 -2.80 -11.13
C MET A 90 -4.00 -2.56 -11.23
N VAL A 91 -4.56 -1.61 -10.46
CA VAL A 91 -5.99 -1.25 -10.48
C VAL A 91 -6.37 -0.74 -11.87
N LEU A 92 -5.55 0.10 -12.49
CA LEU A 92 -5.79 0.58 -13.86
C LEU A 92 -5.70 -0.55 -14.91
N ALA A 93 -4.82 -1.53 -14.71
CA ALA A 93 -4.64 -2.65 -15.62
C ALA A 93 -5.79 -3.67 -15.52
N ASN A 94 -6.25 -3.97 -14.30
CA ASN A 94 -7.25 -5.00 -13.99
C ASN A 94 -8.68 -4.44 -13.88
N LYS A 95 -8.83 -3.11 -13.81
CA LYS A 95 -10.11 -2.41 -13.60
C LYS A 95 -10.86 -2.88 -12.33
N SER A 96 -10.11 -3.29 -11.31
CA SER A 96 -10.64 -3.79 -10.03
C SER A 96 -9.76 -3.36 -8.87
N LEU A 97 -10.39 -2.98 -7.75
CA LEU A 97 -9.71 -2.68 -6.49
C LEU A 97 -9.33 -3.94 -5.70
N LEU A 98 -10.02 -5.06 -5.94
CA LEU A 98 -9.88 -6.26 -5.12
C LEU A 98 -8.43 -6.79 -5.06
N PRO A 99 -7.66 -6.88 -6.16
CA PRO A 99 -6.27 -7.32 -6.08
C PRO A 99 -5.39 -6.40 -5.22
N ALA A 100 -5.65 -5.09 -5.24
CA ALA A 100 -4.89 -4.14 -4.44
C ALA A 100 -5.25 -4.24 -2.95
N ILE A 101 -6.54 -4.37 -2.62
CA ILE A 101 -7.02 -4.60 -1.24
C ILE A 101 -6.40 -5.88 -0.68
N LEU A 102 -6.43 -6.98 -1.44
CA LEU A 102 -5.88 -8.26 -0.98
C LEU A 102 -4.37 -8.18 -0.77
N PHE A 103 -3.63 -7.56 -1.70
CA PHE A 103 -2.19 -7.40 -1.57
C PHE A 103 -1.81 -6.56 -0.34
N HIS A 104 -2.49 -5.42 -0.15
CA HIS A 104 -2.28 -4.53 0.98
C HIS A 104 -2.60 -5.24 2.30
N PHE A 105 -3.76 -5.90 2.38
CA PHE A 105 -4.14 -6.70 3.55
C PHE A 105 -3.08 -7.74 3.92
N VAL A 106 -2.52 -8.46 2.94
CA VAL A 106 -1.50 -9.48 3.21
C VAL A 106 -0.23 -8.84 3.79
N LEU A 107 0.21 -7.69 3.27
CA LEU A 107 1.38 -7.00 3.82
C LEU A 107 1.15 -6.55 5.26
N ASP A 108 0.03 -5.91 5.54
CA ASP A 108 -0.33 -5.47 6.90
C ASP A 108 -0.48 -6.65 7.85
N ALA A 109 -1.15 -7.72 7.41
CA ALA A 109 -1.33 -8.91 8.24
C ALA A 109 0.01 -9.58 8.61
N VAL A 110 0.96 -9.64 7.67
CA VAL A 110 2.31 -10.17 7.93
C VAL A 110 3.09 -9.26 8.87
N GLU A 111 3.04 -7.95 8.65
CA GLU A 111 3.67 -6.97 9.53
C GLU A 111 3.12 -7.06 10.95
N TYR A 112 1.80 -7.01 11.10
CA TYR A 112 1.14 -7.02 12.41
C TYR A 112 1.36 -8.35 13.13
N GLY A 113 1.34 -9.46 12.39
CA GLY A 113 1.66 -10.78 12.94
C GLY A 113 3.11 -10.90 13.41
N THR A 114 4.05 -10.26 12.71
CA THR A 114 5.49 -10.29 13.04
C THR A 114 5.83 -9.36 14.21
N THR A 115 5.18 -8.20 14.29
CA THR A 115 5.46 -7.18 15.32
C THR A 115 4.56 -7.30 16.54
N GLY A 116 3.43 -8.01 16.42
CA GLY A 116 2.42 -8.14 17.46
C GLY A 116 1.59 -6.88 17.68
N ALA A 117 1.73 -5.86 16.82
CA ALA A 117 1.07 -4.57 16.92
C ALA A 117 0.66 -4.04 15.54
N TYR A 118 -0.36 -3.20 15.51
CA TYR A 118 -0.70 -2.38 14.34
C TYR A 118 -0.28 -0.93 14.62
N GLY A 119 0.03 -0.18 13.56
CA GLY A 119 0.26 1.27 13.65
C GLY A 119 1.72 1.68 13.69
N VAL A 120 2.07 2.55 14.66
CA VAL A 120 3.31 3.33 14.64
C VAL A 120 4.50 2.50 15.15
N HIS A 121 5.56 2.43 14.34
CA HIS A 121 6.82 1.81 14.74
C HIS A 121 7.76 2.83 15.39
N SER A 122 8.03 2.65 16.67
CA SER A 122 8.95 3.50 17.45
C SER A 122 10.33 2.89 17.63
N THR A 123 10.56 1.66 17.14
CA THR A 123 11.85 0.96 17.24
C THR A 123 12.67 1.17 15.99
N GLU A 124 13.98 1.31 16.15
CA GLU A 124 14.91 1.39 15.02
C GLU A 124 14.98 0.06 14.26
N TYR A 125 15.04 0.16 12.93
CA TYR A 125 15.26 -0.98 12.03
C TYR A 125 16.61 -0.83 11.30
N SER A 126 17.25 -1.95 11.00
CA SER A 126 18.50 -1.93 10.24
C SER A 126 18.33 -1.26 8.87
N LEU A 127 19.18 -0.28 8.56
CA LEU A 127 19.22 0.39 7.26
C LEU A 127 19.33 -0.59 6.09
N LYS A 128 20.01 -1.73 6.28
CA LYS A 128 20.11 -2.78 5.27
C LYS A 128 18.73 -3.33 4.91
N TRP A 129 17.91 -3.67 5.91
CA TRP A 129 16.58 -4.24 5.69
C TRP A 129 15.60 -3.21 5.15
N LEU A 130 15.64 -1.98 5.65
CA LEU A 130 14.83 -0.87 5.11
C LEU A 130 15.15 -0.60 3.64
N SER A 131 16.43 -0.60 3.29
CA SER A 131 16.87 -0.40 1.89
C SER A 131 16.44 -1.55 0.99
N ILE A 132 16.56 -2.82 1.44
CA ILE A 132 16.07 -3.98 0.69
C ILE A 132 14.57 -3.84 0.43
N PHE A 133 13.78 -3.52 1.45
CA PHE A 133 12.33 -3.41 1.31
C PHE A 133 11.90 -2.27 0.38
N LEU A 134 12.59 -1.14 0.44
CA LEU A 134 12.41 -0.02 -0.50
C LEU A 134 12.69 -0.45 -1.96
N LEU A 135 13.79 -1.15 -2.19
CA LEU A 135 14.16 -1.64 -3.53
C LEU A 135 13.20 -2.70 -4.06
N LEU A 136 12.67 -3.56 -3.19
CA LEU A 136 11.64 -4.54 -3.57
C LEU A 136 10.35 -3.83 -4.03
N ASN A 137 9.92 -2.77 -3.35
CA ASN A 137 8.76 -1.99 -3.76
C ASN A 137 9.02 -1.20 -5.06
N LEU A 138 10.24 -0.73 -5.29
CA LEU A 138 10.63 -0.16 -6.58
C LEU A 138 10.56 -1.21 -7.70
N ALA A 139 11.07 -2.42 -7.48
CA ALA A 139 10.98 -3.50 -8.45
C ALA A 139 9.51 -3.89 -8.73
N PHE A 140 8.68 -3.93 -7.70
CA PHE A 140 7.24 -4.17 -7.83
C PHE A 140 6.54 -3.08 -8.66
N LEU A 141 6.89 -1.81 -8.46
CA LEU A 141 6.41 -0.71 -9.30
C LEU A 141 6.78 -0.92 -10.78
N LEU A 142 8.05 -1.20 -11.07
CA LEU A 142 8.51 -1.42 -12.45
C LEU A 142 7.72 -2.56 -13.11
N TYR A 143 7.51 -3.67 -12.40
CA TYR A 143 6.72 -4.80 -12.86
C TYR A 143 5.26 -4.42 -13.14
N SER A 144 4.61 -3.71 -12.22
CA SER A 144 3.21 -3.29 -12.36
C SER A 144 3.01 -2.31 -13.52
N LEU A 145 3.99 -1.44 -13.81
CA LEU A 145 3.97 -0.58 -15.00
C LEU A 145 4.08 -1.37 -16.31
N ILE A 146 4.86 -2.46 -16.33
CA ILE A 146 4.95 -3.36 -17.50
C ILE A 146 3.59 -4.02 -17.75
N ILE A 147 2.92 -4.53 -16.70
CA ILE A 147 1.57 -5.11 -16.82
C ILE A 147 0.58 -4.09 -17.37
N LEU A 148 0.58 -2.86 -16.83
CA LEU A 148 -0.31 -1.80 -17.30
C LEU A 148 -0.10 -1.48 -18.78
N LYS A 149 1.15 -1.41 -19.24
CA LYS A 149 1.49 -1.21 -20.65
C LYS A 149 0.97 -2.35 -21.52
N LYS A 150 1.14 -3.61 -21.08
CA LYS A 150 0.67 -4.79 -21.80
C LYS A 150 -0.86 -4.84 -21.91
N SER A 151 -1.58 -4.56 -20.82
CA SER A 151 -3.05 -4.48 -20.78
C SER A 151 -3.58 -3.46 -21.78
N LYS A 152 -2.96 -2.26 -21.85
CA LYS A 152 -3.31 -1.24 -22.85
C LYS A 152 -3.14 -1.73 -24.29
N ASN A 153 -2.02 -2.39 -24.60
CA ASN A 153 -1.74 -2.87 -25.96
C ASN A 153 -2.74 -3.96 -26.39
N GLN A 154 -3.10 -4.88 -25.49
CA GLN A 154 -4.10 -5.91 -25.78
C GLN A 154 -5.48 -5.28 -26.07
N GLN A 155 -5.89 -4.28 -25.28
CA GLN A 155 -7.15 -3.58 -25.51
C GLN A 155 -7.20 -2.90 -26.89
N ILE A 156 -6.09 -2.28 -27.34
CA ILE A 156 -5.99 -1.65 -28.67
C ILE A 156 -6.12 -2.69 -29.78
N ASN A 157 -5.41 -3.81 -29.68
CA ASN A 157 -5.45 -4.84 -30.72
C ASN A 157 -6.86 -5.43 -30.91
N HIS A 158 -7.59 -5.70 -29.82
CA HIS A 158 -8.98 -6.19 -29.90
C HIS A 158 -9.94 -5.20 -30.55
N THR A 159 -9.71 -3.89 -30.43
CA THR A 159 -10.54 -2.85 -31.07
C THR A 159 -10.25 -2.64 -32.56
N VAL A 160 -9.04 -2.99 -33.03
CA VAL A 160 -8.60 -2.77 -34.42
C VAL A 160 -8.88 -4.00 -35.31
N THR A 161 -8.97 -5.20 -34.74
CA THR A 161 -9.43 -6.41 -35.44
C THR A 161 -10.78 -6.87 -34.86
N PRO A 162 -11.90 -6.21 -35.17
CA PRO A 162 -13.20 -6.81 -34.94
C PRO A 162 -13.33 -8.01 -35.90
N LEU A 163 -13.68 -9.18 -35.37
CA LEU A 163 -14.01 -10.37 -36.15
C LEU A 163 -15.16 -10.09 -37.12
#